data_AF-A0A6J2JXJ1-F1
#
_entry.id   AF-A0A6J2JXJ1-F1
#
_cell.length_a   1.000
_cell.length_b   1.000
_cell.length_c   1.000
_cell.angle_alpha   90.00
_cell.angle_beta   90.00
_cell.angle_gamma   90.00
#
_symmetry.space_group_name_H-M   'P 1'
#
loop_
_entity.id
_entity.type
_entity.pdbx_description
1 polymer ?
#
loop_
_entity_poly.entity_id
_entity_poly.type
_entity_poly.pdbx_seq_one_letter_code
_entity_poly.pdbx_strand_id
1 'polypeptide(L)'
;MATAIRTYLKAKKNILSCNANTKASGINSTFRRSFSDDKNRSNPQFSNSTIMVEHGYNVQELPVLVRTLTDLSEIYDKPIVDTEPSRISNDSQNYNLIKSEFSQCLDLRDVFTLLSKCTKITPSIALGAIERIYTLEKNPTQNVHVNLAKGAILDKLLKVVTKTKDTQTIINILNTTSTFMEPYKPKFSEEIMLRVLDNMLSVEQICEFLKFLILKRGDQQYSEIIDKLWIGFVQREADINETNISKLFSVLPGFKASKRTVLNLSEQKLSEYWNKITVSVMQQILDVFIQEKYLSVQSFAVIGRWLHTNIHALNDDEMLDIISKLTQLKYTDDQIEIAVEKYIKLKGNKINMHVLIVGILNYCMQFHIRNDEILNACSKHFFNQGSTIPAGFLRSVLYPFGYFNFKPLHEQFWSFAEDVVLQNLNKMTSDDICSIILSFIYVSQYPLKLTKRIFSSEYLINVKSSDTLKKLHLIDTALSIECPNYLGPLMPKDQYLQPISQDFRVKNLINKILVDIEWVAGGKQNVSTSILVPHFCSDQTYLIDIMLHPPGLNCSKSDWLSKYDKDKTRAILIHLPDDFCTDNKNLIGPQLMRRKHLQIIGLNVTSLSYSLLSQFYTSHNSNGLRDYIKNSLGDAD
;
A
#
# COMPACT_ATOMS: atom_id res chain seq x y z
N MET A 1 -16.07 -20.03 -13.99
CA MET A 1 -17.52 -19.79 -14.09
C MET A 1 -17.73 -19.04 -15.41
N ALA A 2 -18.33 -19.68 -16.41
CA ALA A 2 -18.36 -19.16 -17.79
C ALA A 2 -19.20 -17.88 -17.90
N THR A 3 -18.55 -16.76 -18.22
CA THR A 3 -19.20 -15.48 -18.53
C THR A 3 -19.89 -15.58 -19.89
N ALA A 4 -21.18 -15.91 -19.87
CA ALA A 4 -22.03 -15.85 -21.06
C ALA A 4 -22.28 -14.38 -21.43
N ILE A 5 -21.61 -13.89 -22.46
CA ILE A 5 -21.87 -12.59 -23.07
C ILE A 5 -23.21 -12.68 -23.82
N ARG A 6 -24.30 -12.25 -23.17
CA ARG A 6 -25.62 -12.13 -23.82
C ARG A 6 -25.71 -10.78 -24.54
N THR A 7 -25.49 -10.79 -25.84
CA THR A 7 -25.78 -9.65 -26.73
C THR A 7 -27.29 -9.53 -26.94
N TYR A 8 -27.92 -8.48 -26.39
CA TYR A 8 -29.29 -8.11 -26.72
C TYR A 8 -29.34 -7.43 -28.09
N LEU A 9 -29.58 -8.22 -29.14
CA LEU A 9 -29.98 -7.73 -30.46
C LEU A 9 -31.40 -8.23 -30.77
N LYS A 10 -32.42 -7.45 -30.38
CA LYS A 10 -33.77 -7.52 -30.98
C LYS A 10 -34.63 -6.36 -30.53
N ALA A 11 -34.90 -5.43 -31.44
CA ALA A 11 -36.24 -4.91 -31.77
C ALA A 11 -36.12 -3.60 -32.56
N LYS A 12 -36.01 -3.70 -33.88
CA LYS A 12 -36.35 -2.59 -34.78
C LYS A 12 -37.22 -3.14 -35.90
N LYS A 13 -38.52 -3.25 -35.61
CA LYS A 13 -39.65 -3.22 -36.55
C LYS A 13 -40.91 -3.58 -35.77
N ASN A 14 -41.65 -2.56 -35.36
CA ASN A 14 -43.11 -2.51 -35.43
C ASN A 14 -43.52 -1.04 -35.37
N ILE A 15 -43.73 -0.50 -36.58
CA ILE A 15 -44.56 0.68 -36.80
C ILE A 15 -45.98 0.24 -36.45
N LEU A 16 -46.62 0.90 -35.49
CA LEU A 16 -48.08 1.04 -35.42
C LEU A 16 -48.41 2.36 -34.73
N SER A 17 -49.15 3.17 -35.47
CA SER A 17 -49.73 4.47 -35.10
C SER A 17 -50.70 4.37 -33.93
N CYS A 18 -50.70 5.35 -33.02
CA CYS A 18 -51.90 5.80 -32.27
C CYS A 18 -51.73 7.27 -31.84
N ASN A 19 -52.83 8.00 -31.93
CA ASN A 19 -52.96 9.46 -31.88
C ASN A 19 -52.80 10.12 -30.49
N ALA A 20 -52.33 11.37 -30.54
CA ALA A 20 -52.74 12.60 -29.86
C ALA A 20 -53.09 12.65 -28.35
N ASN A 21 -52.58 13.74 -27.76
CA ASN A 21 -53.01 14.47 -26.55
C ASN A 21 -52.47 13.99 -25.20
N THR A 22 -51.44 14.69 -24.69
CA THR A 22 -51.60 15.63 -23.55
C THR A 22 -50.35 16.49 -23.38
N LYS A 23 -50.54 17.80 -23.18
CA LYS A 23 -49.51 18.78 -22.84
C LYS A 23 -49.19 18.69 -21.34
N ALA A 24 -47.91 18.61 -20.99
CA ALA A 24 -47.41 19.13 -19.73
C ALA A 24 -45.94 19.53 -19.91
N SER A 25 -45.70 20.83 -19.83
CA SER A 25 -44.39 21.48 -19.82
C SER A 25 -43.68 21.19 -18.51
N GLY A 26 -42.45 20.69 -18.58
CA GLY A 26 -41.54 20.58 -17.45
C GLY A 26 -40.11 20.56 -17.99
N ILE A 27 -39.40 21.64 -17.70
CA ILE A 27 -38.03 21.93 -18.12
C ILE A 27 -37.11 20.75 -17.76
N ASN A 28 -36.58 20.07 -18.77
CA ASN A 28 -35.37 19.25 -18.66
C ASN A 28 -34.66 19.35 -20.00
N SER A 29 -33.55 20.10 -20.01
CA SER A 29 -32.55 20.07 -21.07
C SER A 29 -32.00 18.66 -21.17
N THR A 30 -32.62 17.87 -22.04
CA THR A 30 -32.13 16.57 -22.46
C THR A 30 -30.77 16.79 -23.12
N PHE A 31 -29.71 16.53 -22.37
CA PHE A 31 -28.42 16.16 -22.94
C PHE A 31 -28.70 14.99 -23.88
N ARG A 32 -28.72 15.27 -25.19
CA ARG A 32 -28.61 14.25 -26.24
C ARG A 32 -27.32 13.48 -25.96
N ARG A 33 -27.43 12.30 -25.33
CA ARG A 33 -26.38 11.28 -25.38
C ARG A 33 -26.31 10.78 -26.82
N SER A 34 -25.38 11.35 -27.57
CA SER A 34 -24.94 10.81 -28.85
C SER A 34 -24.22 9.49 -28.55
N PHE A 35 -24.89 8.36 -28.77
CA PHE A 35 -24.20 7.09 -28.97
C PHE A 35 -23.66 7.10 -30.40
N SER A 36 -22.36 6.81 -30.55
CA SER A 36 -21.56 6.97 -31.78
C SER A 36 -21.09 8.41 -32.02
N ASP A 37 -19.83 8.69 -31.69
CA ASP A 37 -19.11 9.80 -32.30
C ASP A 37 -18.69 9.36 -33.72
N ASP A 38 -19.56 9.61 -34.70
CA ASP A 38 -19.30 9.46 -36.14
C ASP A 38 -18.35 10.56 -36.69
N LYS A 39 -17.39 11.02 -35.89
CA LYS A 39 -16.45 12.07 -36.29
C LYS A 39 -15.01 11.69 -35.94
N ASN A 40 -14.51 10.67 -36.62
CA ASN A 40 -13.15 10.66 -37.16
C ASN A 40 -13.06 9.63 -38.28
N ARG A 41 -13.35 10.07 -39.51
CA ARG A 41 -13.01 9.32 -40.73
C ARG A 41 -11.48 9.29 -40.86
N SER A 42 -10.83 8.27 -40.32
CA SER A 42 -9.43 7.98 -40.67
C SER A 42 -9.13 6.50 -40.97
N ASN A 43 -10.00 5.54 -40.65
CA ASN A 43 -9.83 4.13 -41.06
C ASN A 43 -11.18 3.42 -41.29
N PRO A 44 -11.45 2.78 -42.46
CA PRO A 44 -12.73 2.15 -42.77
C PRO A 44 -12.98 0.77 -42.13
N GLN A 45 -12.02 0.24 -41.37
CA GLN A 45 -12.08 -1.10 -40.75
C GLN A 45 -12.47 -1.12 -39.27
N PHE A 46 -12.56 0.04 -38.61
CA PHE A 46 -12.71 0.13 -37.15
C PHE A 46 -13.88 1.03 -36.73
N SER A 47 -14.61 0.61 -35.71
CA SER A 47 -15.46 1.48 -34.91
C SER A 47 -15.09 1.39 -33.43
N ASN A 48 -14.97 2.54 -32.78
CA ASN A 48 -14.80 2.63 -31.34
C ASN A 48 -16.16 2.46 -30.69
N SER A 49 -16.28 1.54 -29.74
CA SER A 49 -17.50 1.31 -28.98
C SER A 49 -17.19 1.17 -27.50
N THR A 50 -18.23 1.16 -26.69
CA THR A 50 -18.15 0.89 -25.27
C THR A 50 -19.11 -0.22 -24.90
N ILE A 51 -18.69 -1.10 -23.98
CA ILE A 51 -19.55 -2.11 -23.40
C ILE A 51 -19.72 -1.84 -21.91
N MET A 52 -20.90 -2.12 -21.37
CA MET A 52 -21.08 -2.12 -19.92
C MET A 52 -20.82 -3.53 -19.41
N VAL A 53 -19.88 -3.66 -18.48
CA VAL A 53 -19.58 -4.91 -17.78
C VAL A 53 -20.00 -4.78 -16.33
N GLU A 54 -20.84 -5.71 -15.90
CA GLU A 54 -21.30 -5.83 -14.52
C GLU A 54 -20.44 -6.84 -13.77
N HIS A 55 -19.81 -6.40 -12.69
CA HIS A 55 -19.08 -7.25 -11.75
C HIS A 55 -19.72 -7.08 -10.35
N GLY A 56 -20.61 -8.01 -9.98
CA GLY A 56 -21.39 -7.89 -8.75
C GLY A 56 -22.29 -6.66 -8.78
N TYR A 57 -22.17 -5.76 -7.81
CA TYR A 57 -22.98 -4.53 -7.73
C TYR A 57 -22.41 -3.36 -8.56
N ASN A 58 -21.28 -3.54 -9.25
CA ASN A 58 -20.61 -2.47 -9.99
C ASN A 58 -20.79 -2.64 -11.49
N VAL A 59 -21.34 -1.62 -12.15
CA VAL A 59 -21.44 -1.51 -13.60
C VAL A 59 -20.37 -0.55 -14.10
N GLN A 60 -19.51 -1.01 -15.00
CA GLN A 60 -18.43 -0.20 -15.57
C GLN A 60 -18.49 -0.18 -17.09
N GLU A 61 -18.33 1.01 -17.66
CA GLU A 61 -18.20 1.21 -19.10
C GLU A 61 -16.74 0.98 -19.53
N LEU A 62 -16.52 0.00 -20.41
CA LEU A 62 -15.20 -0.39 -20.92
C LEU A 62 -15.10 -0.09 -22.41
N PRO A 63 -13.98 0.49 -22.89
CA PRO A 63 -13.78 0.71 -24.31
C PRO A 63 -13.47 -0.60 -25.02
N VAL A 64 -14.09 -0.79 -26.18
CA VAL A 64 -13.95 -1.96 -27.05
C VAL A 64 -13.75 -1.48 -28.48
N LEU A 65 -12.95 -2.23 -29.21
CA LEU A 65 -12.75 -1.99 -30.62
C LEU A 65 -13.53 -3.02 -31.43
N VAL A 66 -14.37 -2.53 -32.34
CA VAL A 66 -15.23 -3.36 -33.17
C VAL A 66 -14.68 -3.32 -34.59
N ARG A 67 -14.31 -4.49 -35.12
CA ARG A 67 -13.87 -4.64 -36.51
C ARG A 67 -15.08 -4.91 -37.39
N THR A 68 -15.23 -4.12 -38.46
CA THR A 68 -16.23 -4.39 -39.50
C THR A 68 -15.67 -5.46 -40.44
N LEU A 69 -16.22 -6.67 -40.35
CA LEU A 69 -15.83 -7.78 -41.22
C LEU A 69 -16.59 -7.68 -42.55
N THR A 70 -15.85 -7.66 -43.65
CA THR A 70 -16.43 -7.67 -45.00
C THR A 70 -16.76 -9.09 -45.47
N ASP A 71 -16.14 -10.13 -44.90
CA ASP A 71 -16.38 -11.54 -45.18
C ASP A 71 -16.54 -12.36 -43.90
N LEU A 72 -17.62 -13.14 -43.81
CA LEU A 72 -17.92 -14.03 -42.67
C LEU A 72 -17.00 -15.28 -42.62
N SER A 73 -16.25 -15.53 -43.70
CA SER A 73 -15.24 -16.58 -43.84
C SER A 73 -14.06 -16.43 -42.88
N GLU A 74 -13.88 -15.24 -42.28
CA GLU A 74 -12.85 -14.98 -41.27
C GLU A 74 -13.25 -15.50 -39.87
N ILE A 75 -14.54 -15.81 -39.65
CA ILE A 75 -15.09 -16.25 -38.34
C ILE A 75 -15.22 -17.77 -38.25
N TYR A 76 -15.53 -18.44 -39.37
CA TYR A 76 -15.75 -19.88 -39.42
C TYR A 76 -14.47 -20.59 -39.90
N ASP A 77 -13.77 -21.20 -38.95
CA ASP A 77 -12.82 -22.30 -39.11
C ASP A 77 -11.58 -22.04 -39.98
N LYS A 78 -10.48 -21.69 -39.30
CA LYS A 78 -9.33 -22.60 -39.38
C LYS A 78 -9.44 -23.58 -38.21
N PRO A 79 -9.71 -24.87 -38.46
CA PRO A 79 -9.54 -25.85 -37.41
C PRO A 79 -8.07 -25.84 -36.98
N ILE A 80 -7.85 -26.23 -35.73
CA ILE A 80 -6.55 -26.66 -35.22
C ILE A 80 -6.13 -27.85 -36.10
N VAL A 81 -5.47 -27.57 -37.23
CA VAL A 81 -4.83 -28.58 -38.04
C VAL A 81 -3.44 -28.74 -37.47
N ASP A 82 -3.15 -30.01 -37.17
CA ASP A 82 -1.88 -30.52 -36.72
C ASP A 82 -0.70 -29.83 -37.38
N THR A 83 0.36 -29.77 -36.60
CA THR A 83 1.69 -29.30 -36.94
C THR A 83 2.16 -29.96 -38.25
N GLU A 84 1.87 -29.35 -39.41
CA GLU A 84 2.56 -29.72 -40.64
C GLU A 84 4.05 -29.40 -40.44
N PRO A 85 4.96 -30.32 -40.78
CA PRO A 85 6.37 -30.13 -40.52
C PRO A 85 6.87 -28.93 -41.33
N SER A 86 7.19 -27.88 -40.59
CA SER A 86 8.33 -26.99 -40.80
C SER A 86 8.99 -27.07 -42.18
N ARG A 87 8.50 -26.28 -43.14
CA ARG A 87 9.37 -25.71 -44.20
C ARG A 87 10.32 -24.65 -43.62
N ILE A 88 10.92 -24.91 -42.45
CA ILE A 88 11.77 -23.98 -41.70
C ILE A 88 13.23 -23.99 -42.21
N SER A 89 13.63 -24.98 -43.03
CA SER A 89 15.02 -25.09 -43.47
C SER A 89 15.43 -24.07 -44.53
N ASN A 90 14.55 -23.72 -45.49
CA ASN A 90 14.94 -22.88 -46.63
C ASN A 90 14.76 -21.37 -46.37
N ASP A 91 13.78 -20.96 -45.56
CA ASP A 91 13.53 -19.53 -45.28
C ASP A 91 14.53 -18.95 -44.27
N SER A 92 15.03 -19.76 -43.32
CA SER A 92 16.06 -19.33 -42.37
C SER A 92 17.44 -19.18 -43.04
N GLN A 93 17.79 -20.07 -43.98
CA GLN A 93 18.99 -19.94 -44.80
C GLN A 93 18.92 -18.71 -45.72
N ASN A 94 17.80 -18.47 -46.39
CA ASN A 94 17.58 -17.26 -47.18
C ASN A 94 17.64 -15.98 -46.33
N TYR A 95 17.05 -15.97 -45.13
CA TYR A 95 17.09 -14.82 -44.24
C TYR A 95 18.52 -14.46 -43.80
N ASN A 96 19.35 -15.46 -43.48
CA ASN A 96 20.75 -15.23 -43.10
C ASN A 96 21.60 -14.75 -44.28
N LEU A 97 21.36 -15.26 -45.50
CA LEU A 97 21.98 -14.77 -46.73
C LEU A 97 21.60 -13.31 -47.00
N ILE A 98 20.31 -12.98 -46.92
CA ILE A 98 19.80 -11.62 -47.10
C ILE A 98 20.36 -10.66 -46.04
N LYS A 99 20.43 -11.10 -44.78
CA LYS A 99 21.04 -10.33 -43.68
C LYS A 99 22.53 -10.08 -43.92
N SER A 100 23.25 -11.05 -44.48
CA SER A 100 24.66 -10.88 -44.85
C SER A 100 24.85 -9.88 -46.00
N GLU A 101 23.96 -9.85 -47.00
CA GLU A 101 24.01 -8.86 -48.08
C GLU A 101 23.69 -7.45 -47.59
N PHE A 102 22.68 -7.29 -46.73
CA PHE A 102 22.40 -5.99 -46.12
C PHE A 102 23.50 -5.55 -45.15
N SER A 103 24.20 -6.47 -44.48
CA SER A 103 25.33 -6.13 -43.60
C SER A 103 26.52 -5.51 -44.33
N GLN A 104 26.64 -5.75 -45.64
CA GLN A 104 27.68 -5.17 -46.51
C GLN A 104 27.35 -3.73 -46.93
N CYS A 105 26.12 -3.25 -46.78
CA CYS A 105 25.75 -1.87 -47.08
C CYS A 105 26.34 -0.90 -46.06
N LEU A 106 27.14 0.07 -46.49
CA LEU A 106 27.82 1.04 -45.60
C LEU A 106 27.00 2.34 -45.43
N ASP A 107 26.24 2.72 -46.44
CA ASP A 107 25.38 3.91 -46.44
C ASP A 107 23.89 3.56 -46.58
N LEU A 108 23.01 4.45 -46.09
CA LEU A 108 21.56 4.36 -46.33
C LEU A 108 21.22 4.28 -47.83
N ARG A 109 22.04 4.91 -48.70
CA ARG A 109 21.88 4.85 -50.17
C ARG A 109 22.08 3.44 -50.72
N ASP A 110 23.00 2.68 -50.15
CA ASP A 110 23.29 1.31 -50.58
C ASP A 110 22.11 0.39 -50.24
N VAL A 111 21.51 0.58 -49.07
CA VAL A 111 20.30 -0.16 -48.67
C VAL A 111 19.14 0.13 -49.62
N PHE A 112 18.89 1.41 -49.95
CA PHE A 112 17.81 1.79 -50.88
C PHE A 112 18.07 1.35 -52.34
N THR A 113 19.33 1.29 -52.79
CA THR A 113 19.66 0.78 -54.14
C THR A 113 19.57 -0.74 -54.23
N LEU A 114 19.85 -1.46 -53.16
CA LEU A 114 19.65 -2.90 -53.08
C LEU A 114 18.15 -3.23 -53.11
N LEU A 115 17.35 -2.45 -52.36
CA LEU A 115 15.88 -2.52 -52.37
C LEU A 115 15.25 -2.20 -53.74
N SER A 116 15.82 -1.27 -54.51
CA SER A 116 15.29 -0.93 -55.85
C SER A 116 15.60 -2.00 -56.89
N LYS A 117 16.62 -2.83 -56.68
CA LYS A 117 16.96 -3.98 -57.52
C LYS A 117 16.10 -5.22 -57.23
N CYS A 118 15.43 -5.28 -56.07
CA CYS A 118 14.52 -6.38 -55.74
C CYS A 118 13.20 -6.28 -56.53
N THR A 119 12.92 -7.25 -57.38
CA THR A 119 11.67 -7.32 -58.18
C THR A 119 10.43 -7.63 -57.33
N LYS A 120 10.61 -8.35 -56.21
CA LYS A 120 9.58 -8.57 -55.18
C LYS A 120 10.20 -8.37 -53.80
N ILE A 121 9.64 -7.45 -53.02
CA ILE A 121 10.01 -7.25 -51.63
C ILE A 121 9.30 -8.32 -50.81
N THR A 122 10.04 -9.32 -50.32
CA THR A 122 9.52 -10.32 -49.38
C THR A 122 9.59 -9.78 -47.94
N PRO A 123 8.73 -10.30 -47.03
CA PRO A 123 8.81 -10.08 -45.58
C PRO A 123 10.23 -10.07 -44.98
N SER A 124 11.04 -11.07 -45.33
CA SER A 124 12.40 -11.25 -44.84
C SER A 124 13.37 -10.17 -45.34
N ILE A 125 13.24 -9.74 -46.60
CA ILE A 125 14.02 -8.64 -47.20
C ILE A 125 13.63 -7.31 -46.57
N ALA A 126 12.33 -7.08 -46.35
CA ALA A 126 11.85 -5.86 -45.71
C ALA A 126 12.35 -5.71 -44.27
N LEU A 127 12.37 -6.82 -43.52
CA LEU A 127 12.83 -6.90 -42.15
C LEU A 127 14.35 -6.70 -42.05
N GLY A 128 15.14 -7.38 -42.88
CA GLY A 128 16.60 -7.19 -42.96
C GLY A 128 17.01 -5.77 -43.39
N ALA A 129 16.26 -5.15 -44.30
CA ALA A 129 16.48 -3.77 -44.71
C ALA A 129 16.20 -2.76 -43.58
N ILE A 130 15.13 -2.97 -42.79
CA ILE A 130 14.80 -2.11 -41.65
C ILE A 130 15.82 -2.27 -40.52
N GLU A 131 16.25 -3.48 -40.20
CA GLU A 131 17.33 -3.72 -39.22
C GLU A 131 18.63 -3.00 -39.64
N ARG A 132 18.99 -3.04 -40.92
CA ARG A 132 20.21 -2.35 -41.40
C ARG A 132 20.06 -0.84 -41.40
N ILE A 133 18.93 -0.30 -41.87
CA ILE A 133 18.62 1.13 -41.81
C ILE A 133 18.77 1.63 -40.35
N TYR A 134 18.29 0.84 -39.40
CA TYR A 134 18.45 1.13 -37.97
C TYR A 134 19.91 1.12 -37.50
N THR A 135 20.72 0.12 -37.89
CA THR A 135 22.15 0.09 -37.50
C THR A 135 22.96 1.26 -38.06
N LEU A 136 22.60 1.76 -39.24
CA LEU A 136 23.29 2.87 -39.90
C LEU A 136 22.94 4.22 -39.25
N GLU A 137 21.77 4.36 -38.63
CA GLU A 137 21.39 5.56 -37.88
C GLU A 137 22.07 5.70 -36.52
N LYS A 138 22.50 4.59 -35.89
CA LYS A 138 23.16 4.60 -34.57
C LYS A 138 24.58 5.20 -34.60
N ASN A 139 25.20 5.29 -35.78
CA ASN A 139 26.51 5.90 -35.97
C ASN A 139 26.33 7.32 -36.55
N PRO A 140 26.54 8.39 -35.76
CA PRO A 140 26.18 9.75 -36.15
C PRO A 140 27.28 10.40 -37.00
N THR A 141 27.64 9.78 -38.11
CA THR A 141 28.56 10.38 -39.09
C THR A 141 27.89 10.43 -40.44
N GLN A 142 26.85 11.28 -40.53
CA GLN A 142 26.57 12.20 -41.64
C GLN A 142 25.07 12.51 -41.67
N ASN A 143 24.75 13.77 -41.36
CA ASN A 143 23.50 14.41 -41.75
C ASN A 143 23.22 14.15 -43.23
N VAL A 144 22.09 13.54 -43.56
CA VAL A 144 21.54 13.66 -44.91
C VAL A 144 20.02 13.75 -44.84
N HIS A 145 19.50 14.90 -45.27
CA HIS A 145 18.11 15.11 -45.67
C HIS A 145 17.53 13.87 -46.37
N VAL A 146 16.55 13.23 -45.75
CA VAL A 146 15.85 12.10 -46.37
C VAL A 146 14.79 12.64 -47.33
N ASN A 147 15.10 12.61 -48.62
CA ASN A 147 14.21 13.01 -49.72
C ASN A 147 12.87 12.23 -49.71
N LEU A 148 11.79 12.91 -50.10
CA LEU A 148 10.40 12.39 -50.24
C LEU A 148 10.29 11.02 -50.93
N ALA A 149 11.14 10.73 -51.93
CA ALA A 149 11.13 9.46 -52.67
C ALA A 149 11.51 8.23 -51.81
N LYS A 150 12.34 8.42 -50.77
CA LYS A 150 12.70 7.35 -49.82
C LYS A 150 11.55 7.02 -48.87
N GLY A 151 10.66 7.98 -48.59
CA GLY A 151 9.44 7.76 -47.80
C GLY A 151 8.46 6.79 -48.46
N ALA A 152 8.34 6.80 -49.79
CA ALA A 152 7.45 5.89 -50.51
C ALA A 152 7.95 4.44 -50.55
N ILE A 153 9.27 4.25 -50.70
CA ILE A 153 9.90 2.91 -50.63
C ILE A 153 9.74 2.35 -49.21
N LEU A 154 9.91 3.19 -48.20
CA LEU A 154 9.68 2.82 -46.81
C LEU A 154 8.21 2.49 -46.53
N ASP A 155 7.25 3.30 -46.98
CA ASP A 155 5.81 2.99 -46.81
C ASP A 155 5.44 1.65 -47.47
N LYS A 156 6.10 1.30 -48.60
CA LYS A 156 5.94 -0.01 -49.25
C LYS A 156 6.58 -1.15 -48.45
N LEU A 157 7.76 -0.93 -47.87
CA LEU A 157 8.43 -1.91 -46.99
C LEU A 157 7.62 -2.14 -45.71
N LEU A 158 7.18 -1.07 -45.07
CA LEU A 158 6.41 -1.12 -43.83
C LEU A 158 5.03 -1.76 -44.05
N LYS A 159 4.37 -1.52 -45.20
CA LYS A 159 3.15 -2.27 -45.62
C LYS A 159 3.40 -3.76 -45.86
N VAL A 160 4.61 -4.14 -46.26
CA VAL A 160 4.99 -5.56 -46.41
C VAL A 160 5.31 -6.15 -45.04
N VAL A 161 5.91 -5.38 -44.13
CA VAL A 161 6.19 -5.79 -42.73
C VAL A 161 4.90 -5.93 -41.92
N THR A 162 3.91 -5.04 -42.05
CA THR A 162 2.62 -5.21 -41.36
C THR A 162 1.89 -6.49 -41.78
N LYS A 163 2.07 -6.94 -43.03
CA LYS A 163 1.53 -8.21 -43.53
C LYS A 163 2.28 -9.48 -43.08
N THR A 164 3.37 -9.35 -42.31
CA THR A 164 4.15 -10.50 -41.85
C THR A 164 3.55 -11.14 -40.62
N LYS A 165 3.66 -12.47 -40.46
CA LYS A 165 3.17 -13.18 -39.28
C LYS A 165 4.05 -13.04 -38.04
N ASP A 166 5.27 -12.49 -38.18
CA ASP A 166 6.21 -12.38 -37.06
C ASP A 166 5.88 -11.16 -36.20
N THR A 167 5.30 -11.42 -35.04
CA THR A 167 4.84 -10.37 -34.12
C THR A 167 5.96 -9.85 -33.21
N GLN A 168 7.03 -10.65 -33.00
CA GLN A 168 8.19 -10.24 -32.19
C GLN A 168 8.98 -9.14 -32.89
N THR A 169 9.16 -9.22 -34.21
CA THR A 169 9.86 -8.16 -34.93
C THR A 169 9.08 -6.85 -34.97
N ILE A 170 7.75 -6.89 -35.04
CA ILE A 170 6.94 -5.66 -34.99
C ILE A 170 7.07 -4.99 -33.61
N ILE A 171 7.07 -5.78 -32.53
CA ILE A 171 7.30 -5.26 -31.16
C ILE A 171 8.73 -4.68 -31.04
N ASN A 172 9.75 -5.34 -31.59
CA ASN A 172 11.11 -4.81 -31.60
C ASN A 172 11.26 -3.52 -32.42
N ILE A 173 10.59 -3.43 -33.58
CA ILE A 173 10.53 -2.22 -34.40
C ILE A 173 9.82 -1.08 -33.64
N LEU A 174 8.77 -1.37 -32.87
CA LEU A 174 8.12 -0.38 -32.02
C LEU A 174 9.03 0.11 -30.89
N ASN A 175 9.72 -0.80 -30.21
CA ASN A 175 10.67 -0.50 -29.13
C ASN A 175 11.90 0.31 -29.59
N THR A 176 12.06 0.51 -30.90
CA THR A 176 13.19 1.23 -31.47
C THR A 176 13.04 2.75 -31.34
N THR A 177 14.09 3.42 -30.82
CA THR A 177 14.19 4.88 -30.74
C THR A 177 14.87 5.46 -31.98
N SER A 178 14.18 5.50 -33.12
CA SER A 178 14.64 6.24 -34.30
C SER A 178 13.65 7.34 -34.68
N THR A 179 14.20 8.54 -34.95
CA THR A 179 13.45 9.71 -35.44
C THR A 179 12.77 9.43 -36.79
N PHE A 180 13.30 8.47 -37.55
CA PHE A 180 12.78 8.05 -38.85
C PHE A 180 11.59 7.08 -38.77
N MET A 181 11.46 6.31 -37.68
CA MET A 181 10.33 5.37 -37.45
C MET A 181 9.16 5.98 -36.67
N GLU A 182 9.38 7.04 -35.89
CA GLU A 182 8.33 7.75 -35.14
C GLU A 182 7.01 7.98 -35.92
N PRO A 183 7.00 8.46 -37.17
CA PRO A 183 5.75 8.70 -37.91
C PRO A 183 4.98 7.42 -38.31
N TYR A 184 5.60 6.24 -38.23
CA TYR A 184 4.98 4.97 -38.64
C TYR A 184 4.61 4.06 -37.46
N LYS A 185 5.11 4.35 -36.25
CA LYS A 185 4.73 3.66 -34.99
C LYS A 185 3.22 3.54 -34.75
N PRO A 186 2.35 4.55 -35.02
CA PRO A 186 0.91 4.39 -34.82
C PRO A 186 0.30 3.29 -35.72
N LYS A 187 0.74 3.16 -36.98
CA LYS A 187 0.27 2.11 -37.89
C LYS A 187 0.64 0.70 -37.41
N PHE A 188 1.84 0.54 -36.83
CA PHE A 188 2.24 -0.73 -36.23
C PHE A 188 1.47 -1.03 -34.95
N SER A 189 1.11 -0.01 -34.16
CA SER A 189 0.27 -0.20 -32.98
C SER A 189 -1.15 -0.61 -33.33
N GLU A 190 -1.71 -0.10 -34.43
CA GLU A 190 -3.02 -0.54 -34.97
C GLU A 190 -2.97 -2.00 -35.46
N GLU A 191 -1.89 -2.40 -36.16
CA GLU A 191 -1.69 -3.77 -36.63
C GLU A 191 -1.50 -4.76 -35.48
N ILE A 192 -0.77 -4.40 -34.43
CA ILE A 192 -0.64 -5.25 -33.24
C ILE A 192 -1.99 -5.36 -32.52
N MET A 193 -2.76 -4.27 -32.45
CA MET A 193 -4.10 -4.31 -31.86
C MET A 193 -5.05 -5.22 -32.65
N LEU A 194 -4.96 -5.27 -33.99
CA LEU A 194 -5.65 -6.28 -34.81
C LEU A 194 -5.27 -7.71 -34.42
N ARG A 195 -3.98 -7.98 -34.22
CA ARG A 195 -3.51 -9.30 -33.78
C ARG A 195 -3.96 -9.66 -32.37
N VAL A 196 -4.21 -8.67 -31.51
CA VAL A 196 -4.79 -8.89 -30.17
C VAL A 196 -6.23 -9.34 -30.33
N LEU A 197 -7.01 -8.69 -31.20
CA LEU A 197 -8.41 -9.07 -31.48
C LEU A 197 -8.52 -10.44 -32.15
N ASP A 198 -7.59 -10.76 -33.05
CA ASP A 198 -7.54 -12.06 -33.76
C ASP A 198 -6.95 -13.18 -32.86
N ASN A 199 -6.66 -12.89 -31.58
CA ASN A 199 -6.11 -13.82 -30.60
C ASN A 199 -4.79 -14.48 -31.02
N MET A 200 -3.90 -13.75 -31.72
CA MET A 200 -2.65 -14.28 -32.30
C MET A 200 -1.39 -13.97 -31.47
N LEU A 201 -1.53 -13.27 -30.33
CA LEU A 201 -0.42 -12.77 -29.50
C LEU A 201 -0.33 -13.49 -28.15
N SER A 202 0.87 -13.86 -27.71
CA SER A 202 1.06 -14.42 -26.36
C SER A 202 0.89 -13.35 -25.27
N VAL A 203 0.56 -13.77 -24.04
CA VAL A 203 0.43 -12.86 -22.87
C VAL A 203 1.69 -12.02 -22.65
N GLU A 204 2.87 -12.61 -22.88
CA GLU A 204 4.15 -11.90 -22.77
C GLU A 204 4.31 -10.81 -23.83
N GLN A 205 3.94 -11.10 -25.08
CA GLN A 205 3.98 -10.14 -26.19
C GLN A 205 3.01 -8.98 -25.96
N ILE A 206 1.83 -9.26 -25.40
CA ILE A 206 0.87 -8.22 -25.01
C ILE A 206 1.46 -7.34 -23.90
N CYS A 207 2.13 -7.93 -22.90
CA CYS A 207 2.80 -7.17 -21.85
C CYS A 207 3.94 -6.30 -22.38
N GLU A 208 4.76 -6.80 -23.32
CA GLU A 208 5.85 -6.03 -23.94
C GLU A 208 5.31 -4.87 -24.78
N PHE A 209 4.29 -5.13 -25.59
CA PHE A 209 3.62 -4.09 -26.35
C PHE A 209 3.01 -3.02 -25.43
N LEU A 210 2.44 -3.44 -24.31
CA LEU A 210 1.84 -2.49 -23.37
C LEU A 210 2.90 -1.70 -22.59
N LYS A 211 4.05 -2.29 -22.24
CA LYS A 211 5.20 -1.55 -21.69
C LYS A 211 5.67 -0.45 -22.66
N PHE A 212 5.73 -0.74 -23.96
CA PHE A 212 6.02 0.26 -24.98
C PHE A 212 5.01 1.42 -24.96
N LEU A 213 3.71 1.11 -24.93
CA LEU A 213 2.66 2.13 -24.90
C LEU A 213 2.71 2.97 -23.62
N ILE A 214 3.04 2.36 -22.47
CA ILE A 214 3.18 3.07 -21.19
C ILE A 214 4.35 4.06 -21.23
N LEU A 215 5.47 3.73 -21.88
CA LEU A 215 6.61 4.64 -22.05
C LEU A 215 6.27 5.87 -22.93
N LYS A 216 5.29 5.75 -23.82
CA LYS A 216 4.87 6.78 -24.77
C LYS A 216 3.51 7.43 -24.40
N ARG A 217 3.11 7.36 -23.13
CA ARG A 217 1.81 7.84 -22.60
C ARG A 217 1.50 9.33 -22.84
N GLY A 218 2.45 10.11 -23.35
CA GLY A 218 2.26 11.52 -23.73
C GLY A 218 1.33 11.70 -24.94
N ASP A 219 1.20 10.72 -25.83
CA ASP A 219 0.34 10.83 -27.01
C ASP A 219 -1.07 10.24 -26.75
N GLN A 220 -2.10 11.02 -27.07
CA GLN A 220 -3.51 10.64 -26.86
C GLN A 220 -3.88 9.32 -27.57
N GLN A 221 -3.31 9.07 -28.75
CA GLN A 221 -3.55 7.86 -29.55
C GLN A 221 -3.13 6.58 -28.82
N TYR A 222 -1.99 6.59 -28.11
CA TYR A 222 -1.52 5.43 -27.36
C TYR A 222 -2.32 5.23 -26.06
N SER A 223 -2.78 6.30 -25.41
CA SER A 223 -3.63 6.19 -24.21
C SER A 223 -4.96 5.48 -24.50
N GLU A 224 -5.54 5.68 -25.67
CA GLU A 224 -6.79 5.01 -26.07
C GLU A 224 -6.58 3.53 -26.43
N ILE A 225 -5.41 3.18 -26.95
CA ILE A 225 -5.06 1.78 -27.29
C ILE A 225 -4.79 0.99 -26.01
N ILE A 226 -4.12 1.58 -25.02
CA ILE A 226 -3.83 0.95 -23.72
C ILE A 226 -5.11 0.37 -23.11
N ASP A 227 -6.17 1.18 -23.00
CA ASP A 227 -7.41 0.76 -22.35
C ASP A 227 -8.23 -0.23 -23.17
N LYS A 228 -7.85 -0.56 -24.41
CA LYS A 228 -8.53 -1.58 -25.25
C LYS A 228 -7.84 -2.95 -25.18
N LEU A 229 -6.60 -3.00 -24.69
CA LEU A 229 -5.80 -4.23 -24.62
C LEU A 229 -6.28 -5.23 -23.57
N TRP A 230 -7.18 -4.82 -22.66
CA TRP A 230 -7.77 -5.72 -21.66
C TRP A 230 -8.48 -6.94 -22.27
N ILE A 231 -9.03 -6.81 -23.48
CA ILE A 231 -9.70 -7.91 -24.20
C ILE A 231 -8.74 -9.07 -24.45
N GLY A 232 -7.49 -8.77 -24.82
CA GLY A 232 -6.46 -9.78 -25.06
C GLY A 232 -6.12 -10.59 -23.82
N PHE A 233 -6.12 -9.94 -22.64
CA PHE A 233 -5.88 -10.63 -21.37
C PHE A 233 -7.05 -11.52 -20.95
N VAL A 234 -8.29 -11.07 -21.15
CA VAL A 234 -9.49 -11.85 -20.80
C VAL A 234 -9.64 -13.06 -21.73
N GLN A 235 -9.39 -12.90 -23.03
CA GLN A 235 -9.47 -14.01 -23.99
C GLN A 235 -8.37 -15.06 -23.77
N ARG A 236 -7.19 -14.66 -23.28
CA ARG A 236 -6.06 -15.55 -22.97
C ARG A 236 -5.89 -15.83 -21.48
N GLU A 237 -6.99 -15.82 -20.74
CA GLU A 237 -6.98 -16.13 -19.31
C GLU A 237 -6.29 -17.48 -19.00
N ALA A 238 -6.49 -18.50 -19.85
CA ALA A 238 -5.93 -19.83 -19.69
C ALA A 238 -4.40 -19.90 -19.86
N ASP A 239 -3.80 -18.93 -20.57
CA ASP A 239 -2.36 -18.89 -20.87
C ASP A 239 -1.54 -18.18 -19.76
N ILE A 240 -2.22 -17.66 -18.72
CA ILE A 240 -1.57 -16.94 -17.62
C ILE A 240 -0.97 -17.95 -16.64
N ASN A 241 0.37 -18.00 -16.63
CA ASN A 241 1.17 -18.91 -15.79
C ASN A 241 2.03 -18.15 -14.77
N GLU A 242 2.73 -18.90 -13.90
CA GLU A 242 3.61 -18.43 -12.82
C GLU A 242 4.71 -17.45 -13.26
N THR A 243 5.20 -17.57 -14.49
CA THR A 243 6.24 -16.69 -15.04
C THR A 243 5.68 -15.37 -15.60
N ASN A 244 4.41 -15.38 -16.00
CA ASN A 244 3.78 -14.29 -16.74
C ASN A 244 2.97 -13.38 -15.84
N ILE A 245 2.56 -13.87 -14.67
CA ILE A 245 1.78 -13.11 -13.69
C ILE A 245 2.52 -11.84 -13.24
N SER A 246 3.85 -11.89 -13.05
CA SER A 246 4.66 -10.71 -12.73
C SER A 246 4.59 -9.64 -13.81
N LYS A 247 4.67 -10.05 -15.08
CA LYS A 247 4.58 -9.17 -16.24
C LYS A 247 3.20 -8.53 -16.32
N LEU A 248 2.13 -9.29 -16.04
CA LEU A 248 0.76 -8.78 -15.97
C LEU A 248 0.61 -7.71 -14.88
N PHE A 249 1.08 -7.99 -13.65
CA PHE A 249 1.04 -7.01 -12.56
C PHE A 249 1.87 -5.76 -12.89
N SER A 250 3.06 -5.91 -13.49
CA SER A 250 3.93 -4.76 -13.84
C SER A 250 3.28 -3.76 -14.81
N VAL A 251 2.25 -4.20 -15.51
CA VAL A 251 1.58 -3.47 -16.57
C VAL A 251 0.26 -2.83 -16.09
N LEU A 252 -0.28 -3.27 -14.95
CA LEU A 252 -1.50 -2.72 -14.34
C LEU A 252 -1.52 -1.19 -14.16
N PRO A 253 -0.41 -0.52 -13.72
CA PRO A 253 -0.40 0.93 -13.55
C PRO A 253 -0.62 1.73 -14.85
N GLY A 254 -0.47 1.06 -16.00
CA GLY A 254 -0.68 1.63 -17.32
C GLY A 254 -2.16 1.90 -17.67
N PHE A 255 -3.09 1.11 -17.13
CA PHE A 255 -4.51 1.19 -17.48
C PHE A 255 -5.23 2.32 -16.73
N LYS A 256 -6.32 2.85 -17.31
CA LYS A 256 -7.21 3.81 -16.65
C LYS A 256 -8.62 3.24 -16.52
N ALA A 257 -9.37 3.18 -17.61
CA ALA A 257 -10.76 2.69 -17.60
C ALA A 257 -10.83 1.17 -17.44
N SER A 258 -9.96 0.42 -18.10
CA SER A 258 -9.99 -1.06 -18.09
C SER A 258 -9.28 -1.72 -16.91
N LYS A 259 -8.64 -0.89 -16.08
CA LYS A 259 -7.79 -1.27 -14.96
C LYS A 259 -8.45 -2.25 -13.99
N ARG A 260 -9.71 -2.01 -13.61
CA ARG A 260 -10.44 -2.83 -12.63
C ARG A 260 -10.67 -4.27 -13.13
N THR A 261 -10.98 -4.43 -14.40
CA THR A 261 -11.21 -5.74 -15.02
C THR A 261 -9.92 -6.56 -15.07
N VAL A 262 -8.82 -5.93 -15.51
CA VAL A 262 -7.50 -6.59 -15.55
C VAL A 262 -6.99 -6.88 -14.14
N LEU A 263 -7.26 -5.98 -13.18
CA LEU A 263 -6.95 -6.22 -11.78
C LEU A 263 -7.71 -7.45 -11.25
N ASN A 264 -9.03 -7.52 -11.40
CA ASN A 264 -9.83 -8.66 -10.92
C ASN A 264 -9.35 -10.00 -11.53
N LEU A 265 -9.01 -10.01 -12.82
CA LEU A 265 -8.41 -11.17 -13.48
C LEU A 265 -7.07 -11.56 -12.84
N SER A 266 -6.23 -10.55 -12.56
CA SER A 266 -4.92 -10.75 -11.94
C SER A 266 -5.04 -11.26 -10.49
N GLU A 267 -6.02 -10.78 -9.74
CA GLU A 267 -6.35 -11.25 -8.38
C GLU A 267 -6.86 -12.70 -8.39
N GLN A 268 -7.71 -13.07 -9.35
CA GLN A 268 -8.16 -14.45 -9.52
C GLN A 268 -6.98 -15.39 -9.82
N LYS A 269 -6.11 -15.03 -10.78
CA LYS A 269 -4.93 -15.84 -11.10
C LYS A 269 -3.90 -15.88 -9.97
N LEU A 270 -3.76 -14.81 -9.20
CA LEU A 270 -2.95 -14.81 -7.99
C LEU A 270 -3.49 -15.84 -6.98
N SER A 271 -4.81 -15.93 -6.81
CA SER A 271 -5.44 -16.90 -5.92
C SER A 271 -5.35 -18.36 -6.39
N GLU A 272 -5.17 -18.61 -7.69
CA GLU A 272 -4.97 -19.95 -8.26
C GLU A 272 -3.50 -20.40 -8.16
N TYR A 273 -2.56 -19.50 -8.47
CA TYR A 273 -1.14 -19.84 -8.64
C TYR A 273 -0.24 -19.50 -7.45
N TRP A 274 -0.77 -18.92 -6.36
CA TRP A 274 0.05 -18.47 -5.22
C TRP A 274 1.08 -19.50 -4.76
N ASN A 275 0.71 -20.78 -4.63
CA ASN A 275 1.60 -21.85 -4.15
C ASN A 275 2.92 -22.00 -4.91
N LYS A 276 2.96 -21.58 -6.17
CA LYS A 276 4.10 -21.81 -7.06
C LYS A 276 4.86 -20.52 -7.39
N ILE A 277 4.43 -19.39 -6.83
CA ILE A 277 5.09 -18.09 -7.01
C ILE A 277 6.41 -18.07 -6.23
N THR A 278 7.49 -17.68 -6.92
CA THR A 278 8.80 -17.46 -6.31
C THR A 278 8.88 -16.14 -5.55
N VAL A 279 9.86 -16.01 -4.64
CA VAL A 279 10.05 -14.81 -3.81
C VAL A 279 10.20 -13.53 -4.64
N SER A 280 11.05 -13.56 -5.68
CA SER A 280 11.29 -12.40 -6.54
C SER A 280 10.02 -11.92 -7.26
N VAL A 281 9.17 -12.85 -7.71
CA VAL A 281 7.89 -12.50 -8.34
C VAL A 281 6.94 -11.87 -7.32
N MET A 282 6.88 -12.39 -6.10
CA MET A 282 6.03 -11.82 -5.06
C MET A 282 6.46 -10.38 -4.69
N GLN A 283 7.77 -10.12 -4.60
CA GLN A 283 8.28 -8.77 -4.33
C GLN A 283 7.84 -7.77 -5.39
N GLN A 284 7.88 -8.16 -6.67
CA GLN A 284 7.39 -7.33 -7.79
C GLN A 284 5.89 -7.09 -7.73
N ILE A 285 5.10 -8.10 -7.34
CA ILE A 285 3.66 -7.95 -7.15
C ILE A 285 3.38 -6.95 -6.02
N LEU A 286 4.11 -7.03 -4.90
CA LEU A 286 3.99 -6.06 -3.80
C LEU A 286 4.42 -4.63 -4.20
N ASP A 287 5.42 -4.48 -5.07
CA ASP A 287 5.79 -3.16 -5.61
C ASP A 287 4.65 -2.53 -6.38
N VAL A 288 3.95 -3.33 -7.19
CA VAL A 288 2.74 -2.89 -7.90
C VAL A 288 1.65 -2.55 -6.88
N PHE A 289 1.51 -3.31 -5.81
CA PHE A 289 0.48 -3.06 -4.79
C PHE A 289 0.65 -1.68 -4.14
N ILE A 290 1.89 -1.27 -3.89
CA ILE A 290 2.23 0.04 -3.34
C ILE A 290 1.87 1.17 -4.31
N GLN A 291 2.12 0.98 -5.61
CA GLN A 291 1.79 1.97 -6.64
C GLN A 291 0.27 2.13 -6.79
N GLU A 292 -0.46 1.03 -6.71
CA GLU A 292 -1.87 0.95 -7.05
C GLU A 292 -2.80 1.39 -5.91
N LYS A 293 -2.33 1.32 -4.66
CA LYS A 293 -3.00 1.74 -3.39
C LYS A 293 -4.38 1.13 -3.10
N TYR A 294 -5.06 0.53 -4.07
CA TYR A 294 -6.40 -0.05 -3.95
C TYR A 294 -6.42 -1.48 -4.47
N LEU A 295 -6.56 -2.44 -3.55
CA LEU A 295 -6.59 -3.87 -3.82
C LEU A 295 -7.64 -4.56 -2.96
N SER A 296 -8.10 -5.74 -3.39
CA SER A 296 -9.06 -6.50 -2.61
C SER A 296 -8.42 -7.11 -1.36
N VAL A 297 -9.22 -7.23 -0.29
CA VAL A 297 -8.83 -7.91 0.95
C VAL A 297 -8.41 -9.37 0.68
N GLN A 298 -8.97 -9.99 -0.34
CA GLN A 298 -8.65 -11.36 -0.75
C GLN A 298 -7.22 -11.48 -1.27
N SER A 299 -6.75 -10.52 -2.06
CA SER A 299 -5.36 -10.47 -2.56
C SER A 299 -4.35 -10.45 -1.42
N PHE A 300 -4.63 -9.67 -0.37
CA PHE A 300 -3.77 -9.60 0.80
C PHE A 300 -3.79 -10.89 1.63
N ALA A 301 -4.95 -11.53 1.79
CA ALA A 301 -5.04 -12.84 2.47
C ALA A 301 -4.25 -13.92 1.72
N VAL A 302 -4.19 -13.86 0.38
CA VAL A 302 -3.35 -14.77 -0.42
C VAL A 302 -1.86 -14.52 -0.16
N ILE A 303 -1.44 -13.27 0.00
CA ILE A 303 -0.05 -12.94 0.38
C ILE A 303 0.29 -13.50 1.75
N GLY A 304 -0.60 -13.38 2.74
CA GLY A 304 -0.39 -13.95 4.07
C GLY A 304 -0.18 -15.47 4.03
N ARG A 305 -1.02 -16.19 3.27
CA ARG A 305 -0.87 -17.66 3.06
C ARG A 305 0.42 -18.02 2.33
N TRP A 306 0.77 -17.25 1.31
CA TRP A 306 2.02 -17.44 0.58
C TRP A 306 3.24 -17.24 1.48
N LEU A 307 3.24 -16.17 2.26
CA LEU A 307 4.33 -15.84 3.19
C LEU A 307 4.49 -16.98 4.21
N HIS A 308 3.39 -17.47 4.77
CA HIS A 308 3.38 -18.59 5.70
C HIS A 308 3.98 -19.89 5.14
N THR A 309 3.76 -20.15 3.86
CA THR A 309 4.22 -21.39 3.21
C THR A 309 5.68 -21.29 2.77
N ASN A 310 6.12 -20.11 2.33
CA ASN A 310 7.45 -19.89 1.77
C ASN A 310 8.50 -19.38 2.77
N ILE A 311 8.20 -19.36 4.07
CA ILE A 311 9.11 -18.92 5.15
C ILE A 311 10.50 -19.56 5.02
N HIS A 312 10.55 -20.84 4.66
CA HIS A 312 11.80 -21.60 4.58
C HIS A 312 12.72 -21.14 3.43
N ALA A 313 12.15 -20.56 2.37
CA ALA A 313 12.89 -20.11 1.20
C ALA A 313 13.39 -18.65 1.32
N LEU A 314 12.86 -17.86 2.26
CA LEU A 314 13.15 -16.43 2.39
C LEU A 314 14.49 -16.15 3.04
N ASN A 315 15.27 -15.25 2.47
CA ASN A 315 16.46 -14.67 3.08
C ASN A 315 16.14 -13.46 3.99
N ASP A 316 17.11 -13.01 4.79
CA ASP A 316 16.90 -11.87 5.71
C ASP A 316 16.53 -10.57 4.96
N ASP A 317 17.19 -10.30 3.82
CA ASP A 317 16.90 -9.12 2.99
C ASP A 317 15.52 -9.20 2.32
N GLU A 318 15.13 -10.39 1.86
CA GLU A 318 13.83 -10.64 1.22
C GLU A 318 12.69 -10.51 2.25
N MET A 319 12.89 -11.02 3.46
CA MET A 319 11.94 -10.90 4.55
C MET A 319 11.77 -9.43 4.98
N LEU A 320 12.86 -8.67 5.08
CA LEU A 320 12.82 -7.26 5.41
C LEU A 320 12.05 -6.46 4.33
N ASP A 321 12.30 -6.73 3.05
CA ASP A 321 11.60 -6.06 1.96
C ASP A 321 10.09 -6.33 2.02
N ILE A 322 9.68 -7.60 2.17
CA ILE A 322 8.26 -7.98 2.26
C ILE A 322 7.57 -7.32 3.47
N ILE A 323 8.18 -7.40 4.66
CA ILE A 323 7.61 -6.79 5.87
C ILE A 323 7.50 -5.27 5.71
N SER A 324 8.52 -4.62 5.14
CA SER A 324 8.52 -3.17 4.93
C SER A 324 7.42 -2.75 3.96
N LYS A 325 7.19 -3.52 2.89
CA LYS A 325 6.12 -3.30 1.92
C LYS A 325 4.74 -3.51 2.54
N LEU A 326 4.53 -4.57 3.32
CA LEU A 326 3.27 -4.81 4.06
C LEU A 326 2.98 -3.68 5.07
N THR A 327 4.02 -3.23 5.76
CA THR A 327 3.96 -2.09 6.69
C THR A 327 3.57 -0.81 5.95
N GLN A 328 4.15 -0.53 4.78
CA GLN A 328 3.78 0.61 3.94
C GLN A 328 2.33 0.54 3.43
N LEU A 329 1.85 -0.68 3.10
CA LEU A 329 0.48 -0.95 2.66
C LEU A 329 -0.54 -0.88 3.82
N LYS A 330 -0.08 -0.76 5.07
CA LYS A 330 -0.92 -0.78 6.28
C LYS A 330 -1.82 -2.02 6.35
N TYR A 331 -1.32 -3.17 5.90
CA TYR A 331 -2.03 -4.43 5.97
C TYR A 331 -1.33 -5.43 6.89
N THR A 332 -2.11 -6.10 7.73
CA THR A 332 -1.69 -7.23 8.56
C THR A 332 -2.82 -8.24 8.67
N ASP A 333 -2.48 -9.52 8.81
CA ASP A 333 -3.40 -10.61 9.15
C ASP A 333 -2.72 -11.60 10.10
N ASP A 334 -3.52 -12.50 10.67
CA ASP A 334 -3.02 -13.54 11.59
C ASP A 334 -1.99 -14.46 10.91
N GLN A 335 -2.11 -14.67 9.59
CA GLN A 335 -1.20 -15.54 8.85
C GLN A 335 0.20 -14.93 8.72
N ILE A 336 0.29 -13.62 8.46
CA ILE A 336 1.53 -12.85 8.43
C ILE A 336 2.15 -12.84 9.82
N GLU A 337 1.37 -12.58 10.87
CA GLU A 337 1.89 -12.59 12.24
C GLU A 337 2.50 -13.96 12.59
N ILE A 338 1.77 -15.05 12.36
CA ILE A 338 2.27 -16.41 12.59
C ILE A 338 3.48 -16.72 11.71
N ALA A 339 3.51 -16.20 10.47
CA ALA A 339 4.65 -16.40 9.58
C ALA A 339 5.91 -15.70 10.08
N VAL A 340 5.79 -14.46 10.55
CA VAL A 340 6.89 -13.70 11.18
C VAL A 340 7.36 -14.42 12.44
N GLU A 341 6.43 -14.90 13.28
CA GLU A 341 6.75 -15.67 14.48
C GLU A 341 7.58 -16.94 14.14
N LYS A 342 7.12 -17.74 13.18
CA LYS A 342 7.82 -18.94 12.72
C LYS A 342 9.18 -18.61 12.12
N TYR A 343 9.28 -17.55 11.32
CA TYR A 343 10.56 -17.10 10.73
C TYR A 343 11.60 -16.83 11.82
N ILE A 344 11.21 -16.04 12.83
CA ILE A 344 12.11 -15.66 13.92
C ILE A 344 12.44 -16.85 14.80
N LYS A 345 11.50 -17.77 15.07
CA LYS A 345 11.80 -19.00 15.83
C LYS A 345 12.85 -19.86 15.12
N LEU A 346 12.75 -20.00 13.80
CA LEU A 346 13.65 -20.85 13.01
C LEU A 346 15.03 -20.21 12.78
N LYS A 347 15.06 -18.90 12.50
CA LYS A 347 16.27 -18.18 12.09
C LYS A 347 16.84 -17.24 13.14
N GLY A 348 16.15 -16.98 14.26
CA GLY A 348 16.48 -15.91 15.22
C GLY A 348 17.93 -15.87 15.70
N ASN A 349 18.56 -17.02 15.93
CA ASN A 349 19.97 -17.08 16.33
C ASN A 349 20.97 -16.82 15.19
N LYS A 350 20.52 -16.90 13.93
CA LYS A 350 21.31 -16.71 12.70
C LYS A 350 21.07 -15.35 12.03
N ILE A 351 20.10 -14.56 12.51
CA ILE A 351 19.83 -13.22 11.97
C ILE A 351 21.02 -12.33 12.30
N ASN A 352 21.80 -11.98 11.28
CA ASN A 352 22.94 -11.06 11.43
C ASN A 352 22.54 -9.61 11.11
N MET A 353 21.43 -9.41 10.40
CA MET A 353 20.98 -8.11 9.96
C MET A 353 20.14 -7.40 11.03
N HIS A 354 20.73 -6.45 11.75
CA HIS A 354 20.01 -5.63 12.75
C HIS A 354 18.80 -4.89 12.17
N VAL A 355 18.86 -4.52 10.88
CA VAL A 355 17.79 -3.79 10.18
C VAL A 355 16.52 -4.65 10.05
N LEU A 356 16.66 -5.98 9.91
CA LEU A 356 15.50 -6.89 9.87
C LEU A 356 14.74 -6.87 11.21
N ILE A 357 15.46 -6.93 12.33
CA ILE A 357 14.86 -6.85 13.68
C ILE A 357 14.14 -5.51 13.87
N VAL A 358 14.75 -4.41 13.44
CA VAL A 358 14.11 -3.09 13.45
C VAL A 358 12.85 -3.08 12.58
N GLY A 359 12.89 -3.67 11.38
CA GLY A 359 11.73 -3.79 10.49
C GLY A 359 10.58 -4.57 11.12
N ILE A 360 10.87 -5.71 11.75
CA ILE A 360 9.89 -6.54 12.48
C ILE A 360 9.29 -5.78 13.66
N LEU A 361 10.13 -5.11 14.47
CA LEU A 361 9.65 -4.35 15.62
C LEU A 361 8.82 -3.14 15.21
N ASN A 362 9.20 -2.45 14.12
CA ASN A 362 8.40 -1.38 13.53
C ASN A 362 7.07 -1.89 12.99
N TYR A 363 7.05 -3.08 12.36
CA TYR A 363 5.84 -3.76 11.94
C TYR A 363 4.93 -4.04 13.14
N CYS A 364 5.46 -4.60 14.22
CA CYS A 364 4.70 -4.83 15.45
C CYS A 364 4.13 -3.52 16.00
N MET A 365 4.97 -2.48 16.10
CA MET A 365 4.59 -1.14 16.56
C MET A 365 3.48 -0.51 15.73
N GLN A 366 3.52 -0.62 14.41
CA GLN A 366 2.54 0.03 13.56
C GLN A 366 1.15 -0.61 13.68
N PHE A 367 1.09 -1.92 13.89
CA PHE A 367 -0.16 -2.68 13.99
C PHE A 367 -0.58 -2.98 15.43
N HIS A 368 0.17 -2.47 16.42
CA HIS A 368 0.01 -2.76 17.85
C HIS A 368 0.03 -4.27 18.19
N ILE A 369 0.85 -5.06 17.49
CA ILE A 369 0.94 -6.50 17.68
C ILE A 369 1.79 -6.80 18.91
N ARG A 370 1.17 -7.41 19.92
CA ARG A 370 1.85 -7.91 21.12
C ARG A 370 1.93 -9.44 21.07
N ASN A 371 2.90 -9.94 20.31
CA ASN A 371 3.21 -11.36 20.25
C ASN A 371 4.44 -11.66 21.12
N ASP A 372 4.23 -12.41 22.20
CA ASP A 372 5.26 -12.70 23.21
C ASP A 372 6.46 -13.44 22.61
N GLU A 373 6.25 -14.31 21.62
CA GLU A 373 7.30 -15.10 20.99
C GLU A 373 8.20 -14.24 20.10
N ILE A 374 7.59 -13.36 19.30
CA ILE A 374 8.31 -12.39 18.46
C ILE A 374 9.14 -11.46 19.35
N LEU A 375 8.52 -10.87 20.37
CA LEU A 375 9.18 -9.91 21.26
C LEU A 375 10.30 -10.59 22.06
N ASN A 376 10.09 -11.79 22.60
CA ASN A 376 11.14 -12.52 23.32
C ASN A 376 12.32 -12.87 22.43
N ALA A 377 12.08 -13.30 21.19
CA ALA A 377 13.18 -13.62 20.28
C ALA A 377 13.97 -12.36 19.87
N CYS A 378 13.30 -11.24 19.60
CA CYS A 378 13.96 -9.94 19.39
C CYS A 378 14.76 -9.49 20.63
N SER A 379 14.25 -9.73 21.84
CA SER A 379 14.95 -9.38 23.08
C SER A 379 16.23 -10.21 23.26
N LYS A 380 16.19 -11.50 22.91
CA LYS A 380 17.36 -12.39 22.95
C LYS A 380 18.40 -12.00 21.91
N HIS A 381 17.97 -11.60 20.72
CA HIS A 381 18.85 -11.06 19.68
C HIS A 381 19.58 -9.80 20.18
N PHE A 382 18.83 -8.85 20.75
CA PHE A 382 19.40 -7.66 21.36
C PHE A 382 20.36 -7.98 22.51
N PHE A 383 20.05 -8.95 23.37
CA PHE A 383 20.96 -9.33 24.46
C PHE A 383 22.29 -9.89 23.95
N ASN A 384 22.27 -10.67 22.86
CA ASN A 384 23.47 -11.27 22.28
C ASN A 384 24.30 -10.29 21.44
N GLN A 385 23.67 -9.38 20.71
CA GLN A 385 24.32 -8.51 19.72
C GLN A 385 24.10 -7.02 19.98
N GLY A 386 23.58 -6.62 21.14
CA GLY A 386 23.16 -5.24 21.41
C GLY A 386 24.29 -4.22 21.28
N SER A 387 25.51 -4.59 21.64
CA SER A 387 26.69 -3.72 21.52
C SER A 387 27.13 -3.45 20.08
N THR A 388 26.71 -4.27 19.11
CA THR A 388 27.06 -4.08 17.68
C THR A 388 26.02 -3.23 16.93
N ILE A 389 24.85 -2.99 17.55
CA ILE A 389 23.76 -2.23 16.94
C ILE A 389 24.16 -0.74 16.82
N PRO A 390 24.03 -0.12 15.63
CA PRO A 390 24.26 1.30 15.47
C PRO A 390 23.34 2.15 16.36
N ALA A 391 23.88 3.23 16.91
CA ALA A 391 23.18 4.13 17.84
C ALA A 391 21.81 4.64 17.32
N GLY A 392 21.70 4.91 16.01
CA GLY A 392 20.47 5.37 15.38
C GLY A 392 19.32 4.35 15.38
N PHE A 393 19.61 3.06 15.53
CA PHE A 393 18.59 2.00 15.59
C PHE A 393 18.17 1.64 17.01
N LEU A 394 18.92 2.06 18.04
CA LEU A 394 18.67 1.67 19.43
C LEU A 394 17.27 2.07 19.91
N ARG A 395 16.76 3.24 19.49
CA ARG A 395 15.36 3.63 19.78
C ARG A 395 14.38 2.64 19.20
N SER A 396 14.49 2.34 17.91
CA SER A 396 13.56 1.44 17.22
C SER A 396 13.60 0.02 17.77
N VAL A 397 14.71 -0.39 18.38
CA VAL A 397 14.82 -1.69 19.04
C VAL A 397 14.25 -1.67 20.46
N LEU A 398 14.57 -0.66 21.27
CA LEU A 398 14.23 -0.64 22.71
C LEU A 398 12.83 -0.09 23.00
N TYR A 399 12.42 0.96 22.29
CA TYR A 399 11.13 1.64 22.53
C TYR A 399 9.91 0.70 22.45
N PRO A 400 9.82 -0.24 21.48
CA PRO A 400 8.67 -1.15 21.37
C PRO A 400 8.39 -1.97 22.62
N PHE A 401 9.43 -2.44 23.32
CA PHE A 401 9.26 -3.20 24.56
C PHE A 401 8.54 -2.40 25.63
N GLY A 402 8.89 -1.12 25.79
CA GLY A 402 8.20 -0.23 26.71
C GLY A 402 6.82 0.17 26.23
N TYR A 403 6.68 0.46 24.93
CA TYR A 403 5.40 0.84 24.35
C TYR A 403 4.35 -0.26 24.48
N PHE A 404 4.73 -1.53 24.31
CA PHE A 404 3.83 -2.65 24.55
C PHE A 404 3.65 -3.00 26.03
N ASN A 405 4.38 -2.36 26.94
CA ASN A 405 4.52 -2.78 28.33
C ASN A 405 4.89 -4.28 28.44
N PHE A 406 5.87 -4.69 27.65
CA PHE A 406 6.35 -6.07 27.60
C PHE A 406 7.60 -6.23 28.46
N LYS A 407 7.61 -7.28 29.29
CA LYS A 407 8.77 -7.66 30.10
C LYS A 407 9.42 -8.89 29.46
N PRO A 408 10.62 -8.74 28.86
CA PRO A 408 11.35 -9.87 28.29
C PRO A 408 11.66 -10.94 29.33
N LEU A 409 11.78 -12.20 28.89
CA LEU A 409 12.15 -13.34 29.76
C LEU A 409 13.52 -13.16 30.44
N HIS A 410 14.43 -12.43 29.82
CA HIS A 410 15.74 -12.13 30.40
C HIS A 410 15.64 -10.95 31.38
N GLU A 411 15.71 -11.22 32.67
CA GLU A 411 15.58 -10.18 33.73
C GLU A 411 16.62 -9.06 33.63
N GLN A 412 17.83 -9.38 33.15
CA GLN A 412 18.93 -8.41 32.98
C GLN A 412 18.81 -7.56 31.70
N PHE A 413 17.77 -7.76 30.88
CA PHE A 413 17.59 -7.05 29.61
C PHE A 413 17.65 -5.54 29.77
N TRP A 414 16.89 -4.98 30.73
CA TRP A 414 16.81 -3.53 30.95
C TRP A 414 18.12 -2.95 31.48
N SER A 415 18.82 -3.67 32.36
CA SER A 415 20.15 -3.26 32.85
C SER A 415 21.17 -3.23 31.73
N PHE A 416 21.20 -4.27 30.88
CA PHE A 416 22.07 -4.31 29.71
C PHE A 416 21.72 -3.20 28.70
N ALA A 417 20.43 -2.96 28.46
CA ALA A 417 19.96 -1.88 27.60
C ALA A 417 20.41 -0.50 28.12
N GLU A 418 20.36 -0.26 29.43
CA GLU A 418 20.86 0.98 30.05
C GLU A 418 22.37 1.15 29.75
N ASP A 419 23.18 0.12 29.95
CA ASP A 419 24.63 0.19 29.72
C ASP A 419 24.98 0.41 28.23
N VAL A 420 24.27 -0.24 27.30
CA VAL A 420 24.45 -0.06 25.84
C VAL A 420 24.08 1.36 25.41
N VAL A 421 22.99 1.93 25.94
CA VAL A 421 22.57 3.30 25.65
C VAL A 421 23.58 4.29 26.23
N LEU A 422 24.06 4.08 27.46
CA LEU A 422 25.10 4.92 28.08
C LEU A 422 26.37 5.00 27.23
N GLN A 423 26.82 3.88 26.66
CA GLN A 423 28.00 3.84 25.78
C GLN A 423 27.80 4.63 24.47
N ASN A 424 26.56 4.73 23.98
CA ASN A 424 26.23 5.36 22.71
C ASN A 424 25.57 6.74 22.84
N LEU A 425 25.43 7.29 24.05
CA LEU A 425 24.75 8.55 24.34
C LEU A 425 25.16 9.71 23.43
N ASN A 426 26.47 9.88 23.20
CA ASN A 426 27.00 10.99 22.40
C ASN A 426 26.65 10.90 20.90
N LYS A 427 26.22 9.72 20.43
CA LYS A 427 25.88 9.46 19.03
C LYS A 427 24.36 9.47 18.77
N MET A 428 23.55 9.61 19.81
CA MET A 428 22.09 9.56 19.73
C MET A 428 21.47 10.95 19.83
N THR A 429 20.28 11.13 19.26
CA THR A 429 19.54 12.38 19.41
C THR A 429 18.86 12.44 20.79
N SER A 430 18.63 13.66 21.30
CA SER A 430 17.96 13.81 22.59
C SER A 430 16.53 13.29 22.60
N ASP A 431 15.82 13.38 21.47
CA ASP A 431 14.47 12.82 21.34
C ASP A 431 14.48 11.29 21.46
N ASP A 432 15.46 10.63 20.86
CA ASP A 432 15.58 9.18 20.88
C ASP A 432 15.88 8.67 22.30
N ILE A 433 16.78 9.34 23.01
CA ILE A 433 17.14 8.95 24.37
C ILE A 433 15.95 9.20 25.31
N CYS A 434 15.23 10.32 25.18
CA CYS A 434 14.01 10.57 25.97
C CYS A 434 12.95 9.51 25.70
N SER A 435 12.76 9.12 24.44
CA SER A 435 11.81 8.07 24.07
C SER A 435 12.19 6.73 24.69
N ILE A 436 13.48 6.38 24.69
CA ILE A 436 13.97 5.17 25.37
C ILE A 436 13.70 5.25 26.88
N ILE A 437 14.01 6.36 27.56
CA ILE A 437 13.72 6.45 29.01
C ILE A 437 12.23 6.30 29.30
N LEU A 438 11.36 6.93 28.50
CA LEU A 438 9.92 6.75 28.64
C LEU A 438 9.54 5.27 28.51
N SER A 439 10.16 4.53 27.57
CA SER A 439 9.94 3.09 27.42
C SER A 439 10.32 2.29 28.68
N PHE A 440 11.39 2.66 29.38
CA PHE A 440 11.75 2.06 30.67
C PHE A 440 10.69 2.35 31.75
N ILE A 441 10.25 3.62 31.85
CA ILE A 441 9.26 4.07 32.85
C ILE A 441 7.90 3.37 32.65
N TYR A 442 7.48 3.18 31.39
CA TYR A 442 6.25 2.45 31.07
C TYR A 442 6.23 1.04 31.69
N VAL A 443 7.38 0.37 31.74
CA VAL A 443 7.54 -0.99 32.29
C VAL A 443 7.88 -0.97 33.79
N SER A 444 7.93 0.22 34.39
CA SER A 444 8.33 0.44 35.79
C SER A 444 9.78 0.03 36.08
N GLN A 445 10.66 0.25 35.10
CA GLN A 445 12.11 0.13 35.23
C GLN A 445 12.71 1.53 35.22
N TYR A 446 13.61 1.85 36.15
CA TYR A 446 14.09 3.23 36.35
C TYR A 446 15.60 3.32 36.13
N PRO A 447 16.07 3.73 34.93
CA PRO A 447 17.49 3.78 34.60
C PRO A 447 18.17 5.02 35.22
N LEU A 448 18.52 4.94 36.51
CA LEU A 448 19.03 6.06 37.30
C LEU A 448 20.37 6.61 36.79
N LYS A 449 21.22 5.80 36.13
CA LYS A 449 22.50 6.29 35.59
C LYS A 449 22.23 7.15 34.37
N LEU A 450 21.33 6.69 33.50
CA LEU A 450 20.95 7.37 32.28
C LEU A 450 20.24 8.70 32.57
N THR A 451 19.32 8.71 33.53
CA THR A 451 18.57 9.92 33.92
C THR A 451 19.49 10.99 34.51
N LYS A 452 20.44 10.62 35.38
CA LYS A 452 21.46 11.54 35.92
C LYS A 452 22.27 12.23 34.82
N ARG A 453 22.57 11.53 33.72
CA ARG A 453 23.34 12.11 32.61
C ARG A 453 22.50 13.08 31.78
N ILE A 454 21.21 12.80 31.57
CA ILE A 454 20.33 13.68 30.77
C ILE A 454 19.92 14.94 31.51
N PHE A 455 19.69 14.85 32.82
CA PHE A 455 19.41 16.04 33.64
C PHE A 455 20.67 16.82 34.03
N SER A 456 21.85 16.44 33.48
CA SER A 456 23.06 17.25 33.66
C SER A 456 22.94 18.58 32.92
N SER A 457 23.49 19.64 33.51
CA SER A 457 23.43 20.99 32.93
C SER A 457 24.01 21.05 31.52
N GLU A 458 25.09 20.30 31.26
CA GLU A 458 25.72 20.16 29.94
C GLU A 458 24.73 19.68 28.87
N TYR A 459 23.85 18.74 29.24
CA TYR A 459 22.91 18.12 28.32
C TYR A 459 21.68 19.01 28.08
N LEU A 460 21.13 19.59 29.14
CA LEU A 460 19.94 20.45 29.06
C LEU A 460 20.16 21.71 28.21
N ILE A 461 21.36 22.28 28.20
CA ILE A 461 21.71 23.44 27.35
C ILE A 461 21.55 23.10 25.84
N ASN A 462 21.76 21.84 25.47
CA ASN A 462 21.72 21.42 24.07
C ASN A 462 20.29 21.11 23.58
N VAL A 463 19.30 21.01 24.47
CA VAL A 463 17.92 20.67 24.12
C VAL A 463 17.15 21.94 23.74
N LYS A 464 16.93 22.14 22.43
CA LYS A 464 16.21 23.30 21.89
C LYS A 464 14.78 23.01 21.43
N SER A 465 14.45 21.75 21.18
CA SER A 465 13.14 21.34 20.65
C SER A 465 12.08 21.31 21.75
N SER A 466 10.93 21.95 21.51
CA SER A 466 9.80 21.98 22.46
C SER A 466 9.27 20.59 22.80
N ASP A 467 9.20 19.66 21.83
CA ASP A 467 8.68 18.31 22.06
C ASP A 467 9.60 17.49 22.97
N THR A 468 10.92 17.58 22.79
CA THR A 468 11.88 16.94 23.70
C THR A 468 11.80 17.54 25.10
N LEU A 469 11.58 18.86 25.24
CA LEU A 469 11.38 19.48 26.55
C LEU A 469 10.12 18.96 27.24
N LYS A 470 9.01 18.79 26.51
CA LYS A 470 7.78 18.17 27.05
C LYS A 470 8.05 16.74 27.55
N LYS A 471 8.77 15.93 26.75
CA LYS A 471 9.18 14.58 27.17
C LYS A 471 10.07 14.61 28.41
N LEU A 472 11.01 15.55 28.51
CA LEU A 472 11.87 15.70 29.69
C LEU A 472 11.07 16.08 30.94
N HIS A 473 10.11 17.01 30.83
CA HIS A 473 9.20 17.34 31.94
C HIS A 473 8.35 16.13 32.34
N LEU A 474 7.87 15.34 31.37
CA LEU A 474 7.14 14.11 31.64
C LEU A 474 8.01 13.08 32.37
N ILE A 475 9.27 12.88 31.93
CA ILE A 475 10.24 11.98 32.57
C ILE A 475 10.54 12.43 34.00
N ASP A 476 10.86 13.71 34.21
CA ASP A 476 11.18 14.29 35.51
C ASP A 476 10.02 14.11 36.50
N THR A 477 8.80 14.41 36.02
CA THR A 477 7.56 14.23 36.80
C THR A 477 7.30 12.76 37.10
N ALA A 478 7.41 11.88 36.11
CA ALA A 478 7.18 10.44 36.27
C ALA A 478 8.16 9.81 37.27
N LEU A 479 9.45 10.13 37.17
CA LEU A 479 10.47 9.64 38.12
C LEU A 479 10.24 10.16 39.54
N SER A 480 9.79 11.41 39.67
CA SER A 480 9.46 11.99 40.98
C SER A 480 8.25 11.31 41.64
N ILE A 481 7.31 10.78 40.84
CA ILE A 481 6.14 10.04 41.33
C ILE A 481 6.52 8.59 41.67
N GLU A 482 7.25 7.92 40.78
CA GLU A 482 7.40 6.46 40.83
C GLU A 482 8.69 5.98 41.51
N CYS A 483 9.74 6.81 41.56
CA CYS A 483 11.05 6.39 42.03
C CYS A 483 11.46 7.12 43.32
N PRO A 484 11.41 6.47 44.50
CA PRO A 484 11.80 7.08 45.77
C PRO A 484 13.26 7.56 45.82
N ASN A 485 14.14 6.93 45.04
CA ASN A 485 15.57 7.25 44.99
C ASN A 485 15.89 8.42 44.06
N TYR A 486 14.90 8.98 43.37
CA TYR A 486 15.08 10.13 42.51
C TYR A 486 14.94 11.43 43.32
N LEU A 487 15.94 12.31 43.22
CA LEU A 487 16.01 13.55 44.01
C LEU A 487 15.24 14.73 43.37
N GLY A 488 14.44 14.46 42.33
CA GLY A 488 13.72 15.48 41.58
C GLY A 488 12.42 15.97 42.24
N PRO A 489 11.69 16.90 41.58
CA PRO A 489 11.87 17.32 40.18
C PRO A 489 13.10 18.21 39.97
N LEU A 490 13.90 17.90 38.94
CA LEU A 490 15.15 18.61 38.62
C LEU A 490 14.96 19.72 37.59
N MET A 491 13.86 19.69 36.83
CA MET A 491 13.53 20.72 35.86
C MET A 491 12.78 21.89 36.53
N PRO A 492 12.91 23.12 36.01
CA PRO A 492 12.04 24.22 36.41
C PRO A 492 10.58 23.84 36.24
N LYS A 493 9.69 24.40 37.07
CA LYS A 493 8.24 24.25 36.86
C LYS A 493 7.88 24.65 35.45
N ASP A 494 7.04 23.86 34.79
CA ASP A 494 6.56 24.11 33.44
C ASP A 494 5.88 25.51 33.41
N GLN A 495 6.61 26.51 32.89
CA GLN A 495 6.18 27.92 32.93
C GLN A 495 5.04 28.19 31.95
N TYR A 496 4.70 27.20 31.11
CA TYR A 496 3.68 27.27 30.09
C TYR A 496 2.74 26.07 30.22
N LEU A 497 1.83 26.12 31.21
CA LEU A 497 0.66 25.24 31.27
C LEU A 497 -0.19 25.43 29.99
N GLN A 498 0.21 24.78 28.90
CA GLN A 498 -0.55 24.84 27.65
C GLN A 498 -1.83 24.04 27.84
N PRO A 499 -2.99 24.57 27.41
CA PRO A 499 -4.23 23.84 27.49
C PRO A 499 -4.13 22.57 26.64
N ILE A 500 -4.22 21.42 27.29
CA ILE A 500 -4.25 20.12 26.62
C ILE A 500 -5.67 19.86 26.16
N SER A 501 -5.85 19.69 24.85
CA SER A 501 -7.13 19.29 24.29
C SER A 501 -7.37 17.81 24.53
N GLN A 502 -8.52 17.48 25.12
CA GLN A 502 -9.05 16.12 25.12
C GLN A 502 -9.32 15.63 23.68
N ASP A 503 -9.13 14.33 23.41
CA ASP A 503 -9.47 13.71 22.12
C ASP A 503 -10.96 14.00 21.77
N PHE A 504 -11.19 14.46 20.55
CA PHE A 504 -12.52 14.85 20.08
C PHE A 504 -13.53 13.68 20.10
N ARG A 505 -13.10 12.45 19.82
CA ARG A 505 -13.93 11.23 19.87
C ARG A 505 -14.41 10.99 21.30
N VAL A 506 -13.51 11.11 22.27
CA VAL A 506 -13.81 10.96 23.70
C VAL A 506 -14.74 12.07 24.17
N LYS A 507 -14.41 13.33 23.86
CA LYS A 507 -15.24 14.49 24.21
C LYS A 507 -16.67 14.36 23.69
N ASN A 508 -16.84 13.93 22.43
CA ASN A 508 -18.15 13.72 21.83
C ASN A 508 -18.93 12.58 22.50
N LEU A 509 -18.25 11.49 22.86
CA LEU A 509 -18.86 10.40 23.59
C LEU A 509 -19.32 10.87 24.98
N ILE A 510 -18.45 11.57 25.72
CA ILE A 510 -18.76 12.14 27.03
C ILE A 510 -20.01 13.02 26.96
N ASN A 511 -20.10 13.94 26.01
CA ASN A 511 -21.27 14.81 25.85
C ASN A 511 -22.58 14.04 25.66
N LYS A 512 -22.53 12.83 25.09
CA LYS A 512 -23.69 11.96 24.88
C LYS A 512 -24.08 11.16 26.12
N ILE A 513 -23.08 10.64 26.86
CA ILE A 513 -23.30 9.80 28.04
C ILE A 513 -23.35 10.59 29.35
N LEU A 514 -23.11 11.90 29.31
CA LEU A 514 -22.99 12.75 30.50
C LEU A 514 -24.21 12.64 31.41
N VAL A 515 -25.42 12.60 30.85
CA VAL A 515 -26.67 12.49 31.63
C VAL A 515 -26.73 11.19 32.43
N ASP A 516 -26.27 10.07 31.85
CA ASP A 516 -26.25 8.78 32.53
C ASP A 516 -25.16 8.73 33.59
N ILE A 517 -24.01 9.37 33.35
CA ILE A 517 -22.93 9.49 34.34
C ILE A 517 -23.36 10.39 35.51
N GLU A 518 -23.99 11.52 35.25
CA GLU A 518 -24.54 12.42 36.28
C GLU A 518 -25.57 11.69 37.15
N TRP A 519 -26.38 10.82 36.54
CA TRP A 519 -27.34 9.99 37.27
C TRP A 519 -26.64 8.96 38.18
N VAL A 520 -25.62 8.26 37.69
CA VAL A 520 -24.84 7.30 38.48
C VAL A 520 -24.05 8.00 39.60
N ALA A 521 -23.56 9.21 39.35
CA ALA A 521 -22.78 10.01 40.31
C ALA A 521 -23.65 10.71 41.38
N GLY A 522 -24.98 10.64 41.29
CA GLY A 522 -25.88 11.27 42.25
C GLY A 522 -26.07 12.79 42.06
N GLY A 523 -25.80 13.30 40.85
CA GLY A 523 -26.08 14.69 40.47
C GLY A 523 -24.95 15.36 39.69
N LYS A 524 -25.30 16.42 38.96
CA LYS A 524 -24.38 17.19 38.12
C LYS A 524 -23.21 17.83 38.87
N GLN A 525 -23.43 18.24 40.13
CA GLN A 525 -22.36 18.82 40.95
C GLN A 525 -21.20 17.84 41.26
N ASN A 526 -21.45 16.53 41.12
CA ASN A 526 -20.46 15.51 41.45
C ASN A 526 -19.61 15.08 40.24
N VAL A 527 -19.81 15.69 39.07
CA VAL A 527 -19.11 15.29 37.83
C VAL A 527 -18.34 16.47 37.27
N SER A 528 -17.10 16.23 36.88
CA SER A 528 -16.29 17.20 36.14
C SER A 528 -15.55 16.50 35.00
N THR A 529 -15.41 17.17 33.86
CA THR A 529 -14.86 16.59 32.64
C THR A 529 -13.58 17.31 32.21
N SER A 530 -12.62 16.59 31.62
CA SER A 530 -11.39 17.15 31.06
C SER A 530 -10.59 17.99 32.07
N ILE A 531 -10.17 17.35 33.16
CA ILE A 531 -9.46 18.00 34.27
C ILE A 531 -7.97 17.68 34.18
N LEU A 532 -7.13 18.71 34.17
CA LEU A 532 -5.68 18.54 34.32
C LEU A 532 -5.34 18.41 35.80
N VAL A 533 -4.49 17.46 36.17
CA VAL A 533 -4.01 17.36 37.55
C VAL A 533 -3.11 18.57 37.88
N PRO A 534 -3.41 19.33 38.95
CA PRO A 534 -2.65 20.53 39.29
C PRO A 534 -1.22 20.17 39.74
N HIS A 535 -0.26 21.06 39.44
CA HIS A 535 1.16 20.94 39.78
C HIS A 535 1.98 19.87 39.05
N PHE A 536 1.37 19.13 38.10
CA PHE A 536 2.08 18.21 37.21
C PHE A 536 2.36 18.86 35.86
N CYS A 537 3.22 18.23 35.05
CA CYS A 537 3.53 18.73 33.72
C CYS A 537 2.33 18.69 32.76
N SER A 538 2.35 19.55 31.75
CA SER A 538 1.30 19.67 30.74
C SER A 538 1.34 18.52 29.73
N ASP A 539 0.97 17.31 30.17
CA ASP A 539 0.91 16.11 29.31
C ASP A 539 -0.45 15.38 29.39
N GLN A 540 -0.83 14.69 28.31
CA GLN A 540 -2.07 13.90 28.23
C GLN A 540 -2.13 12.82 29.32
N THR A 541 -0.98 12.34 29.81
CA THR A 541 -0.85 11.43 30.95
C THR A 541 -1.56 11.96 32.19
N TYR A 542 -1.58 13.28 32.42
CA TYR A 542 -2.20 13.90 33.60
C TYR A 542 -3.54 14.57 33.29
N LEU A 543 -4.12 14.29 32.13
CA LEU A 543 -5.49 14.67 31.81
C LEU A 543 -6.44 13.57 32.30
N ILE A 544 -7.44 13.94 33.09
CA ILE A 544 -8.52 13.06 33.53
C ILE A 544 -9.75 13.33 32.65
N ASP A 545 -10.30 12.27 32.04
CA ASP A 545 -11.44 12.40 31.12
C ASP A 545 -12.72 12.79 31.87
N ILE A 546 -13.02 12.06 32.94
CA ILE A 546 -14.14 12.35 33.85
C ILE A 546 -13.68 12.10 35.28
N MET A 547 -13.99 13.04 36.17
CA MET A 547 -13.74 12.94 37.59
C MET A 547 -15.07 12.94 38.33
N LEU A 548 -15.24 11.95 39.21
CA LEU A 548 -16.37 11.85 40.12
C LEU A 548 -15.94 12.33 41.50
N HIS A 549 -16.66 13.33 41.99
CA HIS A 549 -16.46 13.93 43.30
C HIS A 549 -17.36 13.25 44.32
N PRO A 550 -16.89 13.02 45.56
CA PRO A 550 -17.75 12.59 46.65
C PRO A 550 -18.88 13.61 46.92
N PRO A 551 -20.06 13.15 47.36
CA PRO A 551 -21.22 14.00 47.57
C PRO A 551 -20.94 15.05 48.66
N GLY A 552 -21.22 16.33 48.37
CA GLY A 552 -21.09 17.46 49.30
C GLY A 552 -19.90 18.41 49.05
N LEU A 553 -19.02 18.09 48.10
CA LEU A 553 -17.89 18.96 47.71
C LEU A 553 -18.19 19.74 46.43
N ASN A 554 -18.61 21.00 46.58
CA ASN A 554 -18.70 21.97 45.48
C ASN A 554 -17.30 22.56 45.20
N CYS A 555 -16.45 21.90 44.43
CA CYS A 555 -15.09 22.42 44.24
C CYS A 555 -14.95 23.36 43.04
N SER A 556 -14.38 24.53 43.30
CA SER A 556 -13.78 25.39 42.29
C SER A 556 -12.52 24.73 41.70
N LYS A 557 -12.26 24.98 40.42
CA LYS A 557 -11.26 24.27 39.61
C LYS A 557 -9.80 24.36 40.07
N SER A 558 -9.46 25.19 41.06
CA SER A 558 -8.07 25.63 41.26
C SER A 558 -7.25 24.79 42.26
N ASP A 559 -7.83 24.08 43.22
CA ASP A 559 -7.07 23.28 44.22
C ASP A 559 -7.88 22.09 44.74
N TRP A 560 -8.24 21.16 43.85
CA TRP A 560 -8.94 19.95 44.25
C TRP A 560 -7.99 18.88 44.84
N LEU A 561 -6.70 18.88 44.50
CA LEU A 561 -5.81 17.82 44.97
C LEU A 561 -5.52 17.86 46.49
N SER A 562 -5.61 19.04 47.11
CA SER A 562 -5.35 19.25 48.55
C SER A 562 -6.59 19.14 49.44
N LYS A 563 -7.80 19.23 48.86
CA LYS A 563 -9.07 19.33 49.59
C LYS A 563 -9.87 18.05 49.67
N TYR A 564 -9.54 17.06 48.86
CA TYR A 564 -10.33 15.84 48.73
C TYR A 564 -9.74 14.70 49.53
N ASP A 565 -10.65 13.88 50.06
CA ASP A 565 -10.33 12.54 50.53
C ASP A 565 -9.95 11.71 49.30
N LYS A 566 -8.64 11.43 49.17
CA LYS A 566 -8.02 10.87 47.97
C LYS A 566 -8.70 9.55 47.60
N ASP A 567 -8.96 8.71 48.61
CA ASP A 567 -9.56 7.39 48.47
C ASP A 567 -11.05 7.42 48.06
N LYS A 568 -11.72 8.57 48.09
CA LYS A 568 -13.14 8.72 47.71
C LYS A 568 -13.33 9.35 46.34
N THR A 569 -12.26 9.87 45.76
CA THR A 569 -12.32 10.60 44.50
C THR A 569 -11.98 9.65 43.36
N ARG A 570 -12.87 9.55 42.38
CA ARG A 570 -12.74 8.55 41.32
C ARG A 570 -12.45 9.21 39.98
N ALA A 571 -11.38 8.78 39.33
CA ALA A 571 -11.01 9.18 37.99
C ALA A 571 -11.44 8.11 36.99
N ILE A 572 -12.19 8.50 35.98
CA ILE A 572 -12.59 7.63 34.87
C ILE A 572 -11.73 7.98 33.66
N LEU A 573 -11.08 6.97 33.10
CA LEU A 573 -10.33 7.05 31.84
C LEU A 573 -11.10 6.31 30.75
N ILE A 574 -11.25 6.94 29.58
CA ILE A 574 -11.90 6.31 28.43
C ILE A 574 -10.81 5.95 27.42
N HIS A 575 -10.59 4.66 27.23
CA HIS A 575 -9.58 4.13 26.32
C HIS A 575 -10.18 3.86 24.93
N LEU A 576 -9.53 4.38 23.91
CA LEU A 576 -9.89 4.18 22.51
C LEU A 576 -9.38 2.83 22.01
N PRO A 577 -9.87 2.31 20.87
CA PRO A 577 -9.32 1.09 20.29
C PRO A 577 -7.80 1.18 20.02
N ASP A 578 -7.32 2.38 19.69
CA ASP A 578 -5.90 2.67 19.43
C ASP A 578 -5.02 2.56 20.71
N ASP A 579 -5.63 2.58 21.90
CA ASP A 579 -4.96 2.46 23.19
C ASP A 579 -4.70 1.01 23.61
N PHE A 580 -5.27 0.05 22.87
CA PHE A 580 -5.09 -1.38 23.09
C PHE A 580 -4.15 -1.99 22.04
N CYS A 581 -3.52 -3.10 22.43
CA CYS A 581 -2.86 -4.00 21.49
C CYS A 581 -3.91 -4.73 20.64
N THR A 582 -3.50 -5.42 19.58
CA THR A 582 -4.39 -6.21 18.70
C THR A 582 -5.30 -7.19 19.44
N ASP A 583 -4.87 -7.66 20.61
CA ASP A 583 -5.64 -8.55 21.48
C ASP A 583 -6.87 -7.89 22.14
N ASN A 584 -7.02 -6.56 22.05
CA ASN A 584 -8.03 -5.74 22.73
C ASN A 584 -8.07 -5.92 24.26
N LYS A 585 -7.00 -6.44 24.86
CA LYS A 585 -6.91 -6.75 26.29
C LYS A 585 -5.84 -5.92 26.96
N ASN A 586 -4.67 -5.84 26.34
CA ASN A 586 -3.51 -5.18 26.91
C ASN A 586 -3.46 -3.71 26.46
N LEU A 587 -3.47 -2.81 27.44
CA LEU A 587 -3.24 -1.38 27.20
C LEU A 587 -1.77 -1.12 26.87
N ILE A 588 -1.53 -0.14 26.00
CA ILE A 588 -0.18 0.34 25.68
C ILE A 588 0.47 1.03 26.89
N GLY A 589 1.80 1.05 26.91
CA GLY A 589 2.66 1.62 27.96
C GLY A 589 2.27 3.03 28.40
N PRO A 590 2.04 4.00 27.49
CA PRO A 590 1.59 5.34 27.86
C PRO A 590 0.29 5.36 28.67
N GLN A 591 -0.71 4.55 28.30
CA GLN A 591 -2.01 4.51 28.98
C GLN A 591 -1.93 3.77 30.31
N LEU A 592 -1.07 2.76 30.40
CA LEU A 592 -0.78 2.09 31.68
C LEU A 592 -0.05 3.01 32.65
N MET A 593 0.91 3.80 32.17
CA MET A 593 1.58 4.81 32.98
C MET A 593 0.58 5.87 33.46
N ARG A 594 -0.30 6.37 32.58
CA ARG A 594 -1.40 7.28 32.94
C ARG A 594 -2.27 6.72 34.05
N ARG A 595 -2.72 5.47 33.93
CA ARG A 595 -3.52 4.80 34.98
C ARG A 595 -2.73 4.68 36.29
N LYS A 596 -1.50 4.21 36.22
CA LYS A 596 -0.61 3.98 37.38
C LYS A 596 -0.30 5.29 38.13
N HIS A 597 0.04 6.37 37.43
CA HIS A 597 0.34 7.66 38.06
C HIS A 597 -0.86 8.22 38.81
N LEU A 598 -2.05 8.17 38.22
CA LEU A 598 -3.27 8.66 38.89
C LEU A 598 -3.59 7.83 40.15
N GLN A 599 -3.31 6.52 40.14
CA GLN A 599 -3.41 5.66 41.33
C GLN A 599 -2.39 6.05 42.40
N ILE A 600 -1.12 6.29 42.05
CA ILE A 600 -0.07 6.71 42.99
C ILE A 600 -0.39 8.07 43.62
N ILE A 601 -1.01 8.98 42.85
CA ILE A 601 -1.48 10.28 43.34
C ILE A 601 -2.58 10.13 44.42
N GLY A 602 -3.23 8.96 44.47
CA GLY A 602 -4.24 8.57 45.45
C GLY A 602 -5.66 8.55 44.88
N LEU A 603 -5.85 8.53 43.55
CA LEU A 603 -7.18 8.46 42.95
C LEU A 603 -7.60 7.03 42.68
N ASN A 604 -8.88 6.73 42.87
CA ASN A 604 -9.46 5.48 42.41
C ASN A 604 -9.66 5.57 40.89
N VAL A 605 -8.90 4.81 40.11
CA VAL A 605 -8.93 4.92 38.65
C VAL A 605 -9.74 3.77 38.04
N THR A 606 -10.81 4.11 37.33
CA THR A 606 -11.62 3.16 36.56
C THR A 606 -11.42 3.36 35.07
N SER A 607 -11.19 2.27 34.35
CA SER A 607 -10.95 2.30 32.90
C SER A 607 -12.18 1.80 32.15
N LEU A 608 -12.69 2.59 31.20
CA LEU A 608 -13.83 2.24 30.36
C LEU A 608 -13.40 2.10 28.90
N SER A 609 -13.93 1.10 28.21
CA SER A 609 -13.71 0.91 26.77
C SER A 609 -14.62 1.82 25.95
N TYR A 610 -14.04 2.61 25.04
CA TYR A 610 -14.79 3.42 24.08
C TYR A 610 -15.73 2.57 23.21
N SER A 611 -15.26 1.40 22.76
CA SER A 611 -16.05 0.49 21.91
C SER A 611 -17.34 0.05 22.58
N LEU A 612 -17.26 -0.40 23.84
CA LEU A 612 -18.44 -0.82 24.60
C LEU A 612 -19.41 0.35 24.85
N LEU A 613 -18.88 1.50 25.27
CA LEU A 613 -19.71 2.70 25.47
C LEU A 613 -20.42 3.14 24.18
N SER A 614 -19.72 3.07 23.04
CA SER A 614 -20.31 3.40 21.74
C SER A 614 -21.39 2.40 21.30
N GLN A 615 -21.26 1.12 21.65
CA GLN A 615 -22.27 0.09 21.37
C GLN A 615 -23.55 0.32 22.19
N PHE A 616 -23.42 0.63 23.48
CA PHE A 616 -24.57 0.96 24.33
C PHE A 616 -25.28 2.23 23.86
N TYR A 617 -24.52 3.24 23.44
CA TYR A 617 -25.08 4.45 22.87
C TYR A 617 -25.84 4.18 21.56
N THR A 618 -25.24 3.44 20.62
CA THR A 618 -25.85 3.12 19.32
C THR A 618 -27.10 2.24 19.45
N SER A 619 -27.14 1.38 20.47
CA SER A 619 -28.30 0.52 20.77
C SER A 619 -29.38 1.19 21.62
N HIS A 620 -29.22 2.48 21.97
CA HIS A 620 -30.13 3.23 22.85
C HIS A 620 -30.43 2.53 24.19
N ASN A 621 -29.51 1.70 24.68
CA ASN A 621 -29.68 0.96 25.93
C ASN A 621 -29.09 1.73 27.11
N SER A 622 -29.81 2.75 27.58
CA SER A 622 -29.39 3.60 28.70
C SER A 622 -29.31 2.84 30.03
N ASN A 623 -30.17 1.85 30.25
CA ASN A 623 -30.14 1.03 31.48
C ASN A 623 -28.88 0.15 31.50
N GLY A 624 -28.58 -0.55 30.41
CA GLY A 624 -27.36 -1.35 30.28
C GLY A 624 -26.07 -0.51 30.39
N LEU A 625 -26.09 0.72 29.86
CA LEU A 625 -24.98 1.66 30.04
C LEU A 625 -24.76 2.02 31.52
N ARG A 626 -25.85 2.32 32.25
CA ARG A 626 -25.78 2.67 33.68
C ARG A 626 -25.29 1.49 34.51
N ASP A 627 -25.75 0.28 34.21
CA ASP A 627 -25.31 -0.93 34.90
C ASP A 627 -23.85 -1.23 34.60
N TYR A 628 -23.42 -1.08 33.34
CA TYR A 628 -22.00 -1.22 32.96
C TYR A 628 -21.11 -0.21 33.69
N ILE A 629 -21.53 1.06 33.77
CA ILE A 629 -20.80 2.09 34.52
C ILE A 629 -20.79 1.72 36.00
N LYS A 630 -21.92 1.37 36.62
CA LYS A 630 -21.99 0.97 38.03
C LYS A 630 -21.10 -0.22 38.36
N ASN A 631 -21.09 -1.26 37.52
CA ASN A 631 -20.25 -2.44 37.71
C ASN A 631 -18.77 -2.05 37.58
N SER A 632 -18.41 -1.28 36.54
CA SER A 632 -17.05 -0.78 36.36
C SER A 632 -16.57 0.15 37.49
N LEU A 633 -17.52 0.79 38.17
CA LEU A 633 -17.31 1.60 39.37
C LEU A 633 -17.28 0.73 40.66
N GLY A 634 -17.81 -0.49 40.64
CA GLY A 634 -17.79 -1.45 41.76
C GLY A 634 -16.56 -2.36 41.75
N ASP A 635 -16.05 -2.72 40.58
CA ASP A 635 -14.93 -3.65 40.39
C ASP A 635 -13.53 -3.01 40.62
N ALA A 636 -13.47 -1.88 41.33
CA ALA A 636 -12.22 -1.13 41.58
C ALA A 636 -11.62 -1.39 42.98
N ASP A 637 -11.97 -2.52 43.59
CA ASP A 637 -11.43 -3.01 44.87
C ASP A 637 -10.32 -4.05 44.67
#